data_AF-A0A919DAK3-F1
#
_entry.id   AF-A0A919DAK3-F1
#
_cell.length_a   1.000
_cell.length_b   1.000
_cell.length_c   1.000
_cell.angle_alpha   90.00
_cell.angle_beta   90.00
_cell.angle_gamma   90.00
#
_symmetry.space_group_name_H-M   'P 1'
#
loop_
_entity.id
_entity.type
_entity.pdbx_description
1 polymer ?
#
loop_
_entity_poly.entity_id
_entity_poly.type
_entity_poly.pdbx_seq_one_letter_code
_entity_poly.pdbx_strand_id
1 'polypeptide(L)'
;MRLHRPHGRIRGFAGSARSPYKHNRMAKDDVIEFEGTVSETLPNTMFRVRLENGHEIIAHISGRMRKNYIRILTGDRVKVEMTPYDLTKGRITYRMK
;
A
#
# COMPACT_ATOMS: atom_id res chain seq x y z
N MET A 1 -45.68 50.58 -12.77
CA MET A 1 -45.90 49.88 -14.05
C MET A 1 -44.77 50.19 -15.03
N ARG A 2 -43.72 49.37 -15.09
CA ARG A 2 -42.79 49.22 -16.23
C ARG A 2 -42.00 47.93 -16.03
N LEU A 3 -42.35 46.88 -16.75
CA LEU A 3 -41.42 45.79 -17.05
C LEU A 3 -41.62 45.45 -18.54
N HIS A 4 -40.63 45.82 -19.34
CA HIS A 4 -40.43 45.35 -20.69
C HIS A 4 -38.92 45.15 -20.83
N ARG A 5 -38.49 43.89 -21.02
CA ARG A 5 -37.89 43.43 -22.28
C ARG A 5 -37.36 41.99 -22.16
N PRO A 6 -37.14 41.30 -23.30
CA PRO A 6 -37.42 39.88 -23.42
C PRO A 6 -36.21 39.05 -23.90
N HIS A 7 -36.49 37.77 -24.20
CA HIS A 7 -35.84 36.88 -25.19
C HIS A 7 -34.54 36.11 -24.84
N GLY A 8 -34.53 34.86 -25.33
CA GLY A 8 -33.32 34.10 -25.67
C GLY A 8 -33.20 32.76 -24.94
N ARG A 9 -33.97 31.73 -25.33
CA ARG A 9 -33.59 30.68 -26.30
C ARG A 9 -32.41 29.79 -25.85
N ILE A 10 -32.81 28.60 -25.43
CA ILE A 10 -32.11 27.30 -25.36
C ILE A 10 -31.20 26.99 -26.58
N ARG A 11 -29.98 26.51 -26.28
CA ARG A 11 -29.11 25.52 -26.97
C ARG A 11 -27.73 25.63 -26.28
N GLY A 12 -27.11 24.62 -25.67
CA GLY A 12 -26.97 23.21 -26.02
C GLY A 12 -25.49 22.96 -26.36
N PHE A 13 -24.83 22.06 -25.60
CA PHE A 13 -23.49 21.47 -25.84
C PHE A 13 -22.28 22.42 -25.62
N ALA A 14 -21.13 22.05 -25.06
CA ALA A 14 -20.53 20.78 -24.65
C ALA A 14 -19.48 21.07 -23.56
N GLY A 15 -19.20 20.13 -22.67
CA GLY A 15 -18.15 20.34 -21.67
C GLY A 15 -17.95 19.20 -20.68
N SER A 16 -17.62 18.02 -21.19
CA SER A 16 -17.03 16.87 -20.48
C SER A 16 -17.69 16.50 -19.14
N ALA A 17 -18.59 15.52 -19.20
CA ALA A 17 -18.94 14.70 -18.05
C ALA A 17 -17.62 14.13 -17.46
N ARG A 18 -17.18 14.69 -16.34
CA ARG A 18 -16.08 14.11 -15.56
C ARG A 18 -16.57 12.73 -15.12
N SER A 19 -15.87 11.70 -15.56
CA SER A 19 -16.16 10.30 -15.26
C SER A 19 -16.58 10.10 -13.79
N PRO A 20 -17.73 9.46 -13.51
CA PRO A 20 -18.20 9.21 -12.14
C PRO A 20 -17.44 8.07 -11.44
N TYR A 21 -16.49 7.41 -12.11
CA TYR A 21 -15.76 6.30 -11.51
C TYR A 21 -14.47 6.76 -10.82
N LYS A 22 -14.63 7.44 -9.68
CA LYS A 22 -13.66 7.37 -8.58
C LYS A 22 -14.22 6.47 -7.48
N HIS A 23 -14.24 5.17 -7.75
CA HIS A 23 -14.37 4.15 -6.71
C HIS A 23 -13.00 3.48 -6.52
N ASN A 24 -12.05 4.24 -5.97
CA ASN A 24 -10.86 3.64 -5.36
C ASN A 24 -11.15 3.41 -3.88
N ARG A 25 -11.92 2.35 -3.60
CA ARG A 25 -12.12 1.79 -2.25
C ARG A 25 -12.78 0.43 -2.38
N MET A 26 -12.10 -0.52 -3.02
CA MET A 26 -12.32 -1.91 -2.64
C MET A 26 -11.64 -2.09 -1.29
N ALA A 27 -12.40 -2.61 -0.34
CA ALA A 27 -12.14 -2.57 1.08
C ALA A 27 -10.79 -3.21 1.43
N LYS A 28 -9.99 -2.44 2.17
CA LYS A 28 -9.01 -2.83 3.17
C LYS A 28 -8.67 -4.32 3.18
N ASP A 29 -7.65 -4.62 2.39
CA ASP A 29 -6.55 -5.52 2.70
C ASP A 29 -6.72 -6.26 4.05
N ASP A 30 -7.20 -7.51 4.01
CA ASP A 30 -6.96 -8.49 5.07
C ASP A 30 -5.46 -8.83 5.09
N VAL A 31 -4.58 -7.85 5.37
CA VAL A 31 -3.14 -8.12 5.55
C VAL A 31 -2.96 -8.81 6.89
N ILE A 32 -2.32 -9.97 6.85
CA ILE A 32 -1.99 -10.74 8.04
C ILE A 32 -0.59 -10.33 8.48
N GLU A 33 -0.48 -9.96 9.75
CA GLU A 33 0.79 -9.67 10.39
C GLU A 33 1.40 -10.96 10.92
N PHE A 34 2.67 -11.17 10.61
CA PHE A 34 3.47 -12.24 11.17
C PHE A 34 4.77 -11.72 11.77
N GLU A 35 5.24 -12.42 12.79
CA GLU A 35 6.55 -12.18 13.39
C GLU A 35 7.56 -13.15 12.77
N GLY A 36 8.78 -12.64 12.54
CA GLY A 36 9.85 -13.43 12.00
C GLY A 36 11.22 -12.83 12.29
N THR A 37 12.24 -13.64 12.07
CA THR A 37 13.64 -13.27 12.28
C THR A 37 14.33 -13.15 10.93
N VAL A 38 15.11 -12.09 10.73
CA VAL A 38 15.87 -11.90 9.50
C VAL A 38 17.03 -12.88 9.47
N SER A 39 17.04 -13.81 8.52
CA SER A 39 18.12 -14.79 8.38
C SER A 39 19.26 -14.22 7.53
N GLU A 40 18.93 -13.62 6.38
CA GLU A 40 19.92 -13.15 5.40
C GLU A 40 19.46 -11.86 4.72
N THR A 41 20.43 -11.08 4.24
CA THR A 41 20.19 -9.85 3.48
C THR A 41 20.59 -10.06 2.01
N LEU A 42 19.69 -9.74 1.08
CA LEU A 42 19.93 -9.87 -0.36
C LEU A 42 20.23 -8.49 -0.99
N PRO A 43 21.02 -8.43 -2.08
CA PRO A 43 21.55 -7.17 -2.64
C PRO A 43 20.53 -6.22 -3.33
N ASN A 44 19.22 -6.38 -3.11
CA ASN A 44 18.16 -5.56 -3.74
C ASN A 44 17.15 -4.98 -2.73
N THR A 45 17.59 -4.68 -1.50
CA THR A 45 16.71 -4.29 -0.37
C THR A 45 15.64 -5.35 -0.05
N MET A 46 15.93 -6.59 -0.44
CA MET A 46 15.16 -7.77 -0.10
C MET A 46 15.83 -8.47 1.08
N PHE A 47 15.02 -9.01 1.97
CA PHE A 47 15.46 -9.66 3.19
C PHE A 47 14.82 -11.03 3.24
N ARG A 48 15.61 -12.05 3.56
CA ARG A 48 15.10 -13.37 3.91
C ARG A 48 14.64 -13.32 5.36
N VAL A 49 13.34 -13.46 5.56
CA VAL A 49 12.74 -13.53 6.89
C VAL A 49 12.27 -14.94 7.12
N ARG A 50 12.73 -15.54 8.22
CA ARG A 50 12.25 -16.80 8.72
C ARG A 50 11.10 -16.52 9.68
N LEU A 51 9.89 -16.90 9.27
CA LEU A 51 8.70 -16.80 10.10
C LEU A 51 8.79 -17.81 11.25
N GLU A 52 8.08 -17.55 12.35
CA GLU A 52 7.97 -18.51 13.46
C GLU A 52 7.29 -19.82 13.02
N ASN A 53 6.53 -19.80 11.92
CA ASN A 53 5.92 -20.97 11.28
C ASN A 53 6.95 -21.87 10.56
N GLY A 54 8.24 -21.50 10.52
CA GLY A 54 9.29 -22.26 9.84
C GLY A 54 9.42 -22.00 8.34
N HIS A 55 8.59 -21.13 7.78
CA HIS A 55 8.67 -20.71 6.39
C HIS A 55 9.68 -19.56 6.20
N GLU A 56 10.45 -19.63 5.13
CA GLU A 56 11.33 -18.55 4.70
C GLU A 56 10.68 -17.76 3.57
N ILE A 57 10.57 -16.45 3.77
CA ILE A 57 9.93 -15.54 2.83
C ILE A 57 10.89 -14.45 2.41
N ILE A 58 10.64 -13.89 1.22
CA ILE A 58 11.37 -12.72 0.73
C ILE A 58 10.53 -11.50 1.05
N ALA A 59 11.01 -10.68 1.98
CA ALA A 59 10.34 -9.47 2.39
C ALA A 59 11.10 -8.23 1.94
N HIS A 60 10.37 -7.19 1.55
CA HIS A 60 10.95 -5.88 1.25
C HIS A 60 10.53 -4.87 2.33
N ILE A 61 11.36 -3.86 2.54
CA ILE A 61 11.07 -2.79 3.48
C ILE A 61 9.95 -1.89 2.99
N SER A 62 9.04 -1.53 3.89
CA SER A 62 8.04 -0.50 3.60
C SER A 62 8.70 0.86 3.34
N GLY A 63 8.06 1.71 2.53
CA GLY A 63 8.56 3.05 2.24
C GLY A 63 8.72 3.93 3.49
N ARG A 64 7.95 3.68 4.55
CA ARG A 64 8.09 4.37 5.84
C ARG A 64 9.44 4.03 6.49
N MET A 65 9.87 2.78 6.46
CA MET A 65 11.17 2.38 7.00
C MET A 65 12.35 2.98 6.23
N ARG A 66 12.24 3.10 4.90
CA ARG A 66 13.25 3.79 4.08
C ARG A 66 13.43 5.25 4.49
N LYS A 67 12.34 5.97 4.77
CA LYS A 67 12.39 7.36 5.24
C LYS A 67 12.99 7.50 6.64
N ASN A 68 12.79 6.50 7.50
CA ASN A 68 13.27 6.52 8.87
C ASN A 68 14.68 5.90 9.03
N TYR A 69 15.37 5.64 7.92
CA TYR A 69 16.72 5.06 7.86
C TYR A 69 16.91 3.83 8.77
N ILE A 70 15.87 2.99 8.87
CA ILE A 70 15.94 1.76 9.68
C ILE A 70 16.92 0.81 8.99
N ARG A 71 18.05 0.55 9.64
CA ARG A 71 18.96 -0.52 9.25
C ARG A 71 18.43 -1.84 9.79
N ILE A 72 18.40 -2.87 8.96
CA ILE A 72 18.05 -4.23 9.35
C ILE A 72 19.33 -5.06 9.23
N LEU A 73 19.70 -5.74 10.31
CA LEU A 73 20.78 -6.72 10.34
C LEU A 73 20.20 -8.14 10.39
N THR A 74 21.05 -9.11 10.09
CA THR A 74 20.75 -10.54 10.30
C THR A 74 20.61 -10.81 11.80
N GLY A 75 19.58 -11.56 12.17
CA GLY A 75 19.22 -11.86 13.56
C GLY A 75 18.19 -10.92 14.18
N ASP A 76 17.79 -9.86 13.47
CA ASP A 76 16.77 -8.95 13.96
C ASP A 76 15.35 -9.54 13.87
N ARG A 77 14.56 -9.32 14.91
CA ARG A 77 13.13 -9.62 14.90
C ARG A 77 12.35 -8.50 14.19
N VAL A 78 11.56 -8.88 13.21
CA VAL A 78 10.79 -7.97 12.37
C VAL A 78 9.34 -8.44 12.25
N LYS A 79 8.43 -7.48 12.13
CA LYS A 79 7.04 -7.72 11.77
C LYS A 79 6.89 -7.57 10.27
N VAL A 80 6.29 -8.60 9.68
CA VAL A 80 6.05 -8.69 8.26
C VAL A 80 4.55 -8.79 8.02
N GLU A 81 4.03 -7.89 7.22
CA GLU A 81 2.68 -7.94 6.70
C GLU A 81 2.68 -8.68 5.37
N MET A 82 1.83 -9.69 5.23
CA MET A 82 1.61 -10.39 3.98
C MET A 82 0.12 -10.41 3.64
N THR A 83 -0.17 -10.46 2.35
CA THR A 83 -1.54 -10.66 1.89
C THR A 83 -1.84 -12.16 1.93
N PRO A 84 -3.04 -12.60 2.35
CA PRO A 84 -3.42 -14.02 2.44
C PRO A 84 -3.33 -14.76 1.11
N TYR A 85 -3.28 -14.04 0.00
CA TYR A 85 -3.09 -14.59 -1.34
C TYR A 85 -1.63 -14.94 -1.65
N ASP A 86 -0.65 -14.31 -0.99
CA ASP A 86 0.78 -14.47 -1.26
C ASP A 86 1.59 -14.60 0.04
N LEU A 87 1.76 -15.84 0.53
CA LEU A 87 2.59 -16.14 1.71
C LEU A 87 4.10 -16.12 1.45
N THR A 88 4.54 -15.99 0.20
CA THR A 88 5.98 -16.03 -0.18
C THR A 88 6.64 -14.66 -0.15
N LYS A 89 5.84 -13.59 -0.25
CA LYS A 89 6.29 -12.21 -0.30
C LYS A 89 5.70 -11.43 0.85
N GLY A 90 6.55 -10.71 1.55
CA GLY A 90 6.15 -9.92 2.71
C GLY A 90 6.58 -8.45 2.60
N ARG A 91 5.91 -7.62 3.39
CA ARG A 91 6.27 -6.22 3.61
C ARG A 91 6.69 -6.02 5.06
N ILE A 92 7.94 -5.60 5.28
CA ILE A 92 8.42 -5.29 6.63
C ILE A 92 7.91 -3.91 7.04
N THR A 93 7.09 -3.88 8.07
CA THR A 93 6.51 -2.62 8.62
C THR A 93 7.13 -2.21 9.93
N TYR A 94 7.61 -3.15 10.73
CA TYR A 94 8.20 -2.85 12.04
C TYR A 94 9.41 -3.74 12.36
N ARG A 95 10.35 -3.21 13.14
CA ARG A 95 11.48 -3.96 13.72
C ARG A 95 11.32 -3.89 15.24
N MET A 96 11.24 -5.05 15.90
CA MET A 96 11.28 -5.12 17.36
C MET A 96 12.71 -4.94 17.85
N LYS A 97 12.85 -4.23 18.98
CA LYS A 97 14.13 -3.92 19.61
C LYS A 97 14.45 -4.92 20.71
#